data_AF-A0AAD5MKH9-F1
#
_entry.id   AF-A0AAD5MKH9-F1
#
_cell.length_a   1.000
_cell.length_b   1.000
_cell.length_c   1.000
_cell.angle_alpha   90.00
_cell.angle_beta   90.00
_cell.angle_gamma   90.00
#
_symmetry.space_group_name_H-M   'P 1'
#
loop_
_entity.id
_entity.type
_entity.pdbx_description
1 polymer ?
#
loop_
_entity_poly.entity_id
_entity_poly.type
_entity_poly.pdbx_seq_one_letter_code
_entity_poly.pdbx_strand_id
1 'polypeptide(L)'
;MLASVSNPREVFRSDEFLVQLAQPTSVRFSLYEHAPLAERQEKLQEAIAQRKLALTFIETGVNLSLDISTTTTSASKIEFESFPFLFNGVLCTARGHIDSHLLTGRVQFRFCEDANASRDDTECWTADQMNNLRAMGLPL
;
A
#
# COMPACT_ATOMS: atom_id res chain seq x y z
N MET A 1 -8.10 18.02 9.57
CA MET A 1 -6.66 18.28 9.38
C MET A 1 -5.99 16.93 9.23
N LEU A 2 -5.36 16.64 8.08
CA LEU A 2 -4.60 15.41 7.90
C LEU A 2 -3.18 15.71 8.34
N ALA A 3 -2.81 15.23 9.52
CA ALA A 3 -1.55 15.52 10.17
C ALA A 3 -0.37 14.90 9.40
N SER A 4 0.33 15.69 8.60
CA SER A 4 1.72 15.36 8.26
C SER A 4 2.59 15.67 9.47
N VAL A 5 3.49 14.74 9.79
CA VAL A 5 4.49 14.94 10.85
C VAL A 5 5.51 15.99 10.41
N SER A 6 6.12 16.70 11.36
CA SER A 6 7.05 17.80 11.09
C SER A 6 8.33 17.34 10.37
N ASN A 7 8.76 16.09 10.58
CA ASN A 7 9.95 15.50 9.95
C ASN A 7 9.63 14.10 9.37
N PRO A 8 8.91 14.00 8.25
CA PRO A 8 8.41 12.72 7.73
C PRO A 8 9.54 11.76 7.34
N ARG A 9 10.70 12.30 6.92
CA ARG A 9 11.89 11.50 6.60
C ARG A 9 12.52 10.85 7.82
N GLU A 10 12.54 11.56 8.94
CA GLU A 10 13.07 11.04 10.20
C GLU A 10 12.13 9.97 10.74
N VAL A 11 10.82 10.25 10.77
CA VAL A 11 9.79 9.30 11.20
C VAL A 11 9.82 8.02 10.36
N PHE A 12 9.99 8.10 9.03
CA PHE A 12 10.15 6.91 8.19
C PHE A 12 11.36 6.04 8.56
N ARG A 13 12.40 6.62 9.15
CA ARG A 13 13.63 5.93 9.54
C ARG A 13 13.64 5.47 11.00
N SER A 14 12.79 6.04 11.85
CA SER A 14 12.78 5.78 13.29
C SER A 14 11.54 5.02 13.78
N ASP A 15 10.42 5.10 13.05
CA ASP A 15 9.21 4.34 13.36
C ASP A 15 9.41 2.85 13.07
N GLU A 16 9.22 2.00 14.09
CA GLU A 16 9.48 0.55 13.98
C GLU A 16 8.67 -0.11 12.85
N PHE A 17 7.42 0.30 12.64
CA PHE A 17 6.57 -0.26 11.59
C PHE A 17 7.04 0.18 10.21
N LEU A 18 7.33 1.48 10.01
CA LEU A 18 7.83 1.99 8.74
C LEU A 18 9.21 1.40 8.39
N VAL A 19 10.09 1.23 9.37
CA VAL A 19 11.40 0.61 9.17
C VAL A 19 11.27 -0.85 8.74
N GLN A 20 10.33 -1.60 9.33
CA GLN A 20 10.03 -2.97 8.91
C GLN A 20 9.42 -3.01 7.51
N LEU A 21 8.39 -2.19 7.25
CA LEU A 21 7.69 -2.15 5.97
C LEU A 21 8.56 -1.58 4.83
N ALA A 22 9.60 -0.80 5.15
CA ALA A 22 10.59 -0.32 4.18
C ALA A 22 11.46 -1.46 3.63
N GLN A 23 11.57 -2.59 4.35
CA GLN A 23 12.21 -3.79 3.84
C GLN A 23 11.22 -4.63 3.02
N PRO A 24 11.69 -5.51 2.12
CA PRO A 24 10.81 -6.44 1.42
C PRO A 24 10.13 -7.41 2.40
N THR A 25 8.88 -7.13 2.73
CA THR A 25 8.05 -7.92 3.67
C THR A 25 7.12 -8.85 2.91
N SER A 26 6.79 -9.99 3.54
CA SER A 26 5.90 -10.97 2.92
C SER A 26 4.44 -10.54 3.05
N VAL A 27 3.69 -10.63 1.94
CA VAL A 27 2.27 -10.26 1.89
C VAL A 27 1.42 -11.39 1.34
N ARG A 28 0.13 -11.36 1.68
CA ARG A 28 -0.90 -12.23 1.10
C ARG A 28 -2.14 -11.43 0.70
N PHE A 29 -2.87 -11.90 -0.30
CA PHE A 29 -4.14 -11.32 -0.69
C PHE A 29 -5.21 -11.61 0.39
N SER A 30 -5.81 -10.54 0.92
CA SER A 30 -6.65 -10.61 2.12
C SER A 30 -8.10 -11.00 1.86
N LEU A 31 -8.61 -10.84 0.64
CA LEU A 31 -10.03 -11.02 0.38
C LEU A 31 -10.40 -12.49 0.21
N TYR A 32 -11.63 -12.80 0.64
CA TYR A 32 -12.29 -14.09 0.45
C TYR A 32 -11.49 -15.28 0.98
N GLU A 33 -10.86 -15.16 2.16
CA GLU A 33 -10.07 -16.26 2.75
C GLU A 33 -10.85 -17.55 2.99
N HIS A 34 -12.18 -17.45 3.13
CA HIS A 34 -13.10 -18.57 3.28
C HIS A 34 -13.40 -19.29 1.95
N ALA A 35 -13.12 -18.65 0.82
CA ALA A 35 -13.44 -19.15 -0.51
C ALA A 35 -12.36 -20.11 -1.03
N PRO A 36 -12.71 -21.04 -1.93
CA PRO A 36 -11.74 -21.92 -2.57
C PRO A 36 -10.69 -21.14 -3.37
N LEU A 37 -9.51 -21.73 -3.52
CA LEU A 37 -8.35 -21.06 -4.15
C LEU A 37 -8.66 -20.52 -5.54
N ALA A 38 -9.37 -21.28 -6.38
CA ALA A 38 -9.73 -20.86 -7.74
C ALA A 38 -10.57 -19.56 -7.76
N GLU A 39 -11.54 -19.45 -6.85
CA GLU A 39 -12.36 -18.24 -6.71
C GLU A 39 -11.52 -17.06 -6.23
N ARG A 40 -10.61 -17.28 -5.28
CA ARG A 40 -9.71 -16.24 -4.78
C ARG A 40 -8.74 -15.73 -5.86
N GLN A 41 -8.29 -16.62 -6.75
CA GLN A 41 -7.46 -16.26 -7.91
C GLN A 41 -8.23 -15.37 -8.88
N GLU A 42 -9.50 -15.67 -9.16
CA GLU A 42 -10.36 -14.81 -9.97
C GLU A 42 -10.54 -13.43 -9.31
N LYS A 43 -10.83 -13.41 -8.00
CA LYS A 43 -10.98 -12.16 -7.23
C LYS A 43 -9.70 -11.32 -7.20
N LEU A 44 -8.53 -11.94 -7.20
CA LEU A 44 -7.26 -11.22 -7.34
C LEU A 44 -7.15 -10.55 -8.72
N GLN A 45 -7.53 -11.25 -9.80
CA GLN A 45 -7.52 -10.66 -11.15
C GLN A 45 -8.50 -9.48 -11.25
N GLU A 46 -9.71 -9.62 -10.67
CA GLU A 46 -10.68 -8.53 -10.59
C GLU A 46 -10.13 -7.33 -9.79
N ALA A 47 -9.50 -7.57 -8.64
CA ALA A 47 -8.88 -6.54 -7.81
C ALA A 47 -7.77 -5.79 -8.57
N ILE A 48 -6.95 -6.50 -9.34
CA ILE A 48 -5.92 -5.91 -10.20
C ILE A 48 -6.54 -5.09 -11.33
N ALA A 49 -7.60 -5.59 -11.98
CA ALA A 49 -8.32 -4.85 -13.02
C ALA A 49 -8.96 -3.56 -12.47
N GLN A 50 -9.45 -3.61 -11.24
CA GLN A 50 -9.99 -2.46 -10.50
C GLN A 50 -8.91 -1.55 -9.91
N ARG A 51 -7.63 -1.92 -10.04
CA ARG A 51 -6.48 -1.22 -9.45
C ARG A 51 -6.61 -1.02 -7.95
N LYS A 52 -7.24 -1.95 -7.24
CA LYS A 52 -7.44 -1.87 -5.79
C LYS A 52 -7.10 -3.19 -5.14
N LEU A 53 -5.99 -3.22 -4.41
CA LEU A 53 -5.41 -4.46 -3.89
C LEU A 53 -5.43 -4.45 -2.35
N ALA A 54 -6.18 -5.38 -1.77
CA ALA A 54 -6.20 -5.60 -0.32
C ALA A 54 -5.16 -6.66 0.07
N LEU A 55 -4.18 -6.25 0.85
CA LEU A 55 -3.03 -7.07 1.26
C LEU A 55 -2.91 -7.14 2.79
N THR A 56 -2.54 -8.32 3.26
CA THR A 56 -2.14 -8.56 4.65
C THR A 56 -0.63 -8.70 4.67
N PHE A 57 0.03 -7.86 5.43
CA PHE A 57 1.46 -7.93 5.73
C PHE A 57 1.65 -8.97 6.84
N ILE A 58 2.30 -10.08 6.51
CA ILE A 58 2.29 -11.29 7.36
C ILE A 58 3.05 -11.05 8.66
N GLU A 59 4.20 -10.39 8.58
CA GLU A 59 5.10 -10.18 9.72
C GLU A 59 4.53 -9.18 10.73
N THR A 60 3.84 -8.14 10.22
CA THR A 60 3.28 -7.07 11.06
C THR A 60 1.81 -7.30 11.41
N GLY A 61 1.12 -8.23 10.75
CA GLY A 61 -0.31 -8.49 10.91
C GLY A 61 -1.21 -7.36 10.40
N VAL A 62 -0.66 -6.40 9.64
CA VAL A 62 -1.40 -5.21 9.18
C VAL A 62 -2.13 -5.52 7.87
N ASN A 63 -3.38 -5.08 7.76
CA ASN A 63 -4.16 -5.15 6.52
C ASN A 63 -4.23 -3.76 5.88
N LEU A 64 -3.89 -3.66 4.59
CA LEU A 64 -3.96 -2.41 3.84
C LEU A 64 -4.67 -2.63 2.52
N SER A 65 -5.51 -1.66 2.17
CA SER A 65 -6.09 -1.54 0.84
C SER A 65 -5.30 -0.48 0.07
N LEU A 66 -4.61 -0.91 -0.99
CA LEU A 66 -3.73 -0.08 -1.79
C LEU A 66 -4.37 0.21 -3.15
N ASP A 67 -4.43 1.48 -3.52
CA ASP A 67 -4.77 1.88 -4.87
C ASP A 67 -3.52 1.80 -5.77
N ILE A 68 -3.63 1.06 -6.85
CA ILE A 68 -2.53 0.67 -7.72
C ILE A 68 -2.38 1.67 -8.87
N SER A 69 -1.19 2.25 -8.99
CA SER A 69 -0.84 3.18 -10.07
C SER A 69 -0.42 2.44 -11.32
N THR A 70 0.49 1.48 -11.17
CA THR A 70 1.01 0.67 -12.28
C THR A 70 0.97 -0.81 -11.92
N THR A 71 0.66 -1.63 -12.93
CA THR A 71 0.69 -3.08 -12.82
C THR A 71 1.33 -3.65 -14.07
N THR A 72 2.24 -4.61 -13.89
CA THR A 72 2.84 -5.38 -14.97
C THR A 72 2.71 -6.87 -14.66
N THR A 73 2.06 -7.62 -15.53
CA THR A 73 1.87 -9.06 -15.36
C THR A 73 2.83 -9.83 -16.25
N SER A 74 3.68 -10.65 -15.65
CA SER A 74 4.62 -11.54 -16.34
C SER A 74 4.36 -12.99 -15.90
N ALA A 75 3.72 -13.77 -16.77
CA ALA A 75 3.27 -15.13 -16.47
C ALA A 75 2.39 -15.18 -15.20
N SER A 76 2.87 -15.80 -14.11
CA SER A 76 2.18 -15.84 -12.81
C SER A 76 2.52 -14.69 -11.88
N LYS A 77 3.54 -13.88 -12.20
CA LYS A 77 4.03 -12.82 -11.33
C LYS A 77 3.38 -11.50 -11.73
N ILE A 78 2.65 -10.89 -10.80
CA ILE A 78 2.03 -9.58 -10.97
C ILE A 78 2.86 -8.58 -10.16
N GLU A 79 3.59 -7.72 -10.86
CA GLU A 79 4.34 -6.61 -10.27
C GLU A 79 3.45 -5.38 -10.22
N PHE A 80 3.49 -4.64 -9.11
CA PHE A 80 2.64 -3.47 -8.92
C PHE A 80 3.35 -2.36 -8.15
N GLU A 81 2.88 -1.14 -8.35
CA GLU A 81 3.25 0.04 -7.58
C GLU A 81 1.98 0.82 -7.22
N SER A 82 1.85 1.21 -5.95
CA SER A 82 0.71 1.98 -5.47
C SER A 82 0.83 3.46 -5.81
N PHE A 83 -0.30 4.16 -5.82
CA PHE A 83 -0.28 5.60 -5.65
C PHE A 83 0.32 5.97 -4.28
N PRO A 84 0.84 7.21 -4.12
CA PRO A 84 1.25 7.69 -2.82
C PRO A 84 0.09 7.69 -1.83
N PHE A 85 0.31 7.14 -0.64
CA PHE A 85 -0.65 7.12 0.46
C PHE A 85 0.01 7.57 1.76
N LEU A 86 -0.80 8.04 2.70
CA LEU A 86 -0.33 8.45 4.01
C LEU A 86 -0.33 7.24 4.96
N PHE A 87 0.78 7.02 5.63
CA PHE A 87 0.90 6.02 6.69
C PHE A 87 1.64 6.65 7.88
N ASN A 88 1.01 6.65 9.06
CA ASN A 88 1.53 7.32 10.27
C ASN A 88 2.06 8.75 10.01
N GLY A 89 1.35 9.53 9.19
CA GLY A 89 1.73 10.91 8.88
C GLY A 89 2.88 11.06 7.85
N VAL A 90 3.36 9.96 7.28
CA VAL A 90 4.40 9.93 6.24
C VAL A 90 3.82 9.52 4.90
N LEU A 91 4.12 10.27 3.84
CA LEU A 91 3.71 9.89 2.49
C LEU A 91 4.63 8.80 1.93
N CYS A 92 4.06 7.64 1.61
CA CYS A 92 4.78 6.46 1.13
C CYS A 92 4.15 5.92 -0.15
N THR A 93 4.92 5.20 -0.94
CA THR A 93 4.40 4.28 -1.97
C THR A 93 4.75 2.85 -1.60
N ALA A 94 3.92 1.91 -2.02
CA ALA A 94 4.16 0.50 -1.88
C ALA A 94 4.49 -0.08 -3.25
N ARG A 95 5.63 -0.77 -3.35
CA ARG A 95 6.03 -1.47 -4.56
C ARG A 95 6.32 -2.92 -4.23
N GLY A 96 5.84 -3.82 -5.08
CA GLY A 96 6.04 -5.24 -4.84
C GLY A 96 5.57 -6.10 -5.99
N HIS A 97 5.46 -7.39 -5.68
CA HIS A 97 4.87 -8.36 -6.57
C HIS A 97 4.06 -9.37 -5.79
N ILE A 98 3.07 -9.97 -6.45
CA ILE A 98 2.26 -11.06 -5.95
C ILE A 98 2.20 -12.17 -6.99
N ASP A 99 2.25 -13.42 -6.55
CA ASP A 99 2.01 -14.57 -7.41
C ASP A 99 0.50 -14.81 -7.56
N SER A 100 0.04 -14.90 -8.80
CA SER A 100 -1.37 -15.06 -9.15
C SER A 100 -1.96 -16.40 -8.73
N HIS A 101 -1.13 -17.43 -8.53
CA HIS A 101 -1.59 -18.77 -8.15
C HIS A 101 -1.54 -18.96 -6.63
N LEU A 102 -0.45 -18.55 -6.00
CA LEU A 102 -0.24 -18.69 -4.55
C LEU A 102 -0.91 -17.59 -3.73
N LEU A 103 -1.28 -16.47 -4.36
CA LEU A 103 -1.86 -15.29 -3.71
C LEU A 103 -0.97 -14.69 -2.62
N THR A 104 0.33 -14.95 -2.71
CA THR A 104 1.37 -14.47 -1.81
C THR A 104 2.45 -13.74 -2.58
N GLY A 105 3.13 -12.80 -1.94
CA GLY A 105 4.06 -11.91 -2.59
C GLY A 105 5.04 -11.25 -1.64
N ARG A 106 5.80 -10.30 -2.17
CA ARG A 106 6.62 -9.39 -1.35
C ARG A 106 6.39 -7.94 -1.73
N VAL A 107 6.30 -7.09 -0.73
CA VAL A 107 6.09 -5.65 -0.87
C VAL A 107 7.07 -4.90 0.01
N GLN A 108 7.52 -3.76 -0.47
CA GLN A 108 8.31 -2.81 0.30
C GLN A 108 7.72 -1.42 0.18
N PHE A 109 7.82 -0.64 1.24
CA PHE A 109 7.44 0.76 1.26
C PHE A 109 8.62 1.61 0.81
N ARG A 110 8.32 2.68 0.10
CA ARG A 110 9.28 3.68 -0.35
C ARG A 110 8.80 5.04 0.11
N PHE A 111 9.74 5.80 0.66
CA PHE A 111 9.49 7.19 0.99
C PHE A 111 9.36 8.02 -0.28
N CYS A 112 8.31 8.84 -0.37
CA CYS A 112 8.14 9.79 -1.49
C CYS A 112 8.90 11.09 -1.21
N GLU A 113 10.13 11.23 -1.70
CA GLU A 113 10.92 12.45 -1.46
C GLU A 113 10.26 13.71 -2.02
N ASP A 114 9.83 13.71 -3.29
CA ASP A 114 9.24 14.91 -3.93
C ASP A 114 7.95 15.39 -3.26
N ALA A 115 7.06 14.46 -2.92
CA ALA A 115 5.75 14.78 -2.36
C ALA A 115 5.76 15.03 -0.84
N ASN A 116 6.83 14.64 -0.14
CA ASN A 116 7.07 15.08 1.24
C ASN A 116 7.87 16.40 1.29
N ALA A 117 8.72 16.69 0.30
CA ALA A 117 9.54 17.90 0.24
C ALA A 117 8.77 19.16 -0.19
N SER A 118 7.71 19.02 -0.99
CA SER A 118 6.84 20.15 -1.40
C SER A 118 5.90 20.64 -0.30
N ARG A 119 5.94 20.05 0.90
CA ARG A 119 4.97 20.27 1.98
C ARG A 119 5.55 21.10 3.13
N ASP A 120 6.06 22.28 2.79
CA ASP A 120 6.28 23.36 3.73
C ASP A 120 4.97 24.20 3.79
N ASP A 121 4.17 23.93 4.83
CA ASP A 121 3.07 24.73 5.38
C ASP A 121 1.73 24.97 4.60
N THR A 122 1.58 24.75 3.28
CA THR A 122 0.38 25.36 2.61
C THR A 122 -0.37 24.61 1.50
N GLU A 123 -0.40 23.27 1.44
CA GLU A 123 -1.19 22.59 0.38
C GLU A 123 -2.19 21.55 0.91
N CYS A 124 -3.47 21.85 0.71
CA CYS A 124 -4.61 21.01 1.02
C CYS A 124 -4.62 19.82 0.05
N TRP A 125 -4.65 18.60 0.60
CA TRP A 125 -4.71 17.34 -0.16
C TRP A 125 -5.68 17.39 -1.34
N THR A 126 -5.28 16.83 -2.49
CA THR A 126 -6.22 16.68 -3.62
C THR A 126 -7.33 15.69 -3.25
N ALA A 127 -8.52 15.89 -3.82
CA ALA A 127 -9.72 15.10 -3.49
C ALA A 127 -9.52 13.58 -3.66
N ASP A 128 -8.69 13.17 -4.62
CA ASP A 128 -8.30 11.77 -4.83
C ASP A 128 -7.47 11.20 -3.67
N GLN A 129 -6.53 11.99 -3.13
CA GLN A 129 -5.72 11.57 -1.98
C GLN A 129 -6.53 11.50 -0.68
N MET A 130 -7.50 12.41 -0.51
CA MET A 130 -8.44 12.39 0.63
C MET A 130 -9.39 11.19 0.57
N ASN A 131 -9.79 10.74 -0.61
CA ASN A 131 -10.65 9.58 -0.78
C ASN A 131 -9.94 8.27 -0.43
N ASN A 132 -8.64 8.14 -0.74
CA ASN A 132 -7.83 6.98 -0.36
C ASN A 132 -7.69 6.87 1.18
N LEU A 133 -7.60 8.00 1.88
CA LEU A 133 -7.58 8.06 3.34
C LEU A 133 -8.89 7.60 3.99
N ARG A 134 -10.05 7.95 3.42
CA ARG A 134 -11.35 7.47 3.90
C ARG A 134 -11.54 5.97 3.70
N ALA A 135 -10.97 5.42 2.62
CA ALA A 135 -11.03 3.98 2.35
C ALA A 135 -10.19 3.13 3.33
N MET A 136 -9.28 3.76 4.08
CA MET A 136 -8.36 3.10 5.02
C MET A 136 -8.85 3.09 6.49
N GLY A 137 -10.05 3.61 6.77
CA GLY A 137 -10.74 3.40 8.06
C GLY A 137 -10.10 4.07 9.29
N LEU A 138 -9.25 5.09 9.10
CA LEU A 138 -8.67 5.85 10.22
C LEU A 138 -9.64 6.95 10.70
N PRO A 139 -9.88 7.08 12.02
CA PRO A 139 -10.66 8.18 12.56
C PRO A 139 -9.93 9.52 12.36
N LEU A 140 -10.69 10.54 11.95
CA LEU A 140 -10.26 11.94 11.84
C LEU A 140 -10.04 12.58 13.21
#